data_AF-A0A537FIA8-F1
#
_entry.id   AF-A0A537FIA8-F1
#
_cell.length_a   1.000
_cell.length_b   1.000
_cell.length_c   1.000
_cell.angle_alpha   90.00
_cell.angle_beta   90.00
_cell.angle_gamma   90.00
#
_symmetry.space_group_name_H-M   'P 1'
#
loop_
_entity.id
_entity.type
_entity.pdbx_description
1 polymer ?
#
loop_
_entity_poly.entity_id
_entity_poly.type
_entity_poly.pdbx_seq_one_letter_code
_entity_poly.pdbx_strand_id
1 'polypeptide(L)' 'VEAELFLPWSAQKERGHIFDTCTVLEERADGEGVFLRVRGEPEAVKRLSEQFGRRTPAT' A
#
# COMPACT_ATOMS: atom_id res chain seq x y z
N VAL A 1 -5.47 6.28 9.82
CA VAL A 1 -4.92 4.97 10.27
C VAL A 1 -3.71 4.62 9.43
N GLU A 2 -2.85 3.71 9.89
CA GLU A 2 -1.68 3.22 9.14
C GLU A 2 -1.85 1.76 8.69
N ALA A 3 -1.24 1.45 7.54
CA ALA A 3 -1.16 0.09 7.01
C ALA A 3 0.09 -0.08 6.14
N GLU A 4 0.51 -1.33 5.96
CA GLU A 4 1.47 -1.71 4.92
C GLU A 4 0.70 -2.43 3.80
N LEU A 5 0.89 -1.96 2.57
CA LEU A 5 0.32 -2.52 1.36
C LEU A 5 1.44 -3.11 0.52
N PHE A 6 1.20 -4.25 -0.11
CA PHE A 6 2.11 -4.81 -1.10
C PHE A 6 1.53 -4.60 -2.50
N LEU A 7 2.26 -3.89 -3.35
CA LEU A 7 1.89 -3.69 -4.74
C LEU A 7 2.84 -4.51 -5.64
N PRO A 8 2.38 -5.61 -6.26
CA PRO A 8 3.22 -6.36 -7.18
C PRO A 8 3.56 -5.54 -8.42
N TRP A 9 4.70 -5.81 -9.05
CA TRP A 9 5.12 -5.08 -10.26
C TRP A 9 4.13 -5.21 -11.42
N SER A 10 3.40 -6.31 -11.49
CA SER A 10 2.30 -6.51 -12.45
C SER A 10 1.14 -5.52 -12.28
N ALA A 11 1.02 -4.87 -11.11
CA ALA A 11 -0.01 -3.88 -10.78
C ALA A 11 0.54 -2.45 -10.63
N GLN A 12 1.77 -2.17 -11.09
CA GLN A 12 2.43 -0.87 -10.94
C GLN A 12 1.58 0.34 -11.36
N LYS A 13 0.71 0.18 -12.36
CA LYS A 13 -0.21 1.25 -12.82
C LYS A 13 -1.14 1.79 -11.73
N GLU A 14 -1.45 0.98 -10.71
CA GLU A 14 -2.32 1.38 -9.60
C GLU A 14 -1.60 2.22 -8.54
N ARG A 15 -0.26 2.35 -8.62
CA ARG A 15 0.56 3.09 -7.65
C ARG A 15 0.15 4.56 -7.52
N GLY A 16 -0.26 5.18 -8.63
CA GLY A 16 -0.79 6.55 -8.61
C GLY A 16 -2.03 6.70 -7.73
N HIS A 17 -2.94 5.74 -7.78
CA HIS A 17 -4.15 5.75 -6.96
C HIS A 17 -3.83 5.69 -5.45
N ILE A 18 -2.78 4.95 -5.07
CA ILE A 18 -2.32 4.90 -3.67
C ILE A 18 -1.79 6.28 -3.23
N PHE A 19 -1.00 6.95 -4.07
CA PHE A 19 -0.49 8.30 -3.78
C PHE A 19 -1.60 9.36 -3.71
N ASP A 20 -2.62 9.26 -4.55
CA ASP A 20 -3.76 10.19 -4.53
C ASP A 20 -4.63 10.02 -3.28
N THR A 21 -4.69 8.80 -2.73
CA THR A 21 -5.63 8.47 -1.64
C THR A 21 -4.96 8.47 -0.27
N CYS A 22 -3.65 8.27 -0.19
CA CYS A 22 -2.90 8.11 1.06
C CYS A 22 -1.57 8.85 1.03
N THR A 23 -1.11 9.28 2.20
CA THR A 23 0.29 9.69 2.39
C THR A 23 1.16 8.44 2.51
N VAL A 24 2.15 8.31 1.62
CA VAL A 24 3.17 7.26 1.72
C VAL A 24 4.27 7.71 2.68
N LEU A 25 4.52 6.90 3.71
CA LEU A 25 5.51 7.15 4.77
C LEU A 25 6.85 6.46 4.49
N GLU A 26 6.81 5.31 3.83
CA GLU A 26 7.99 4.50 3.52
C GLU A 26 7.72 3.62 2.29
N GLU A 27 8.76 3.39 1.50
CA GLU A 27 8.74 2.50 0.35
C GLU A 27 9.90 1.50 0.43
N ARG A 28 9.60 0.22 0.25
CA ARG A 28 10.59 -0.86 0.23
C ARG A 28 10.28 -1.80 -0.93
N ALA A 29 11.14 -1.76 -1.94
CA ALA A 29 11.03 -2.63 -3.11
C ALA A 29 11.71 -3.98 -2.86
N ASP A 30 11.15 -5.04 -3.45
CA ASP A 30 11.80 -6.34 -3.61
C ASP A 30 11.72 -6.82 -5.07
N GLY A 31 12.06 -8.09 -5.32
CA GLY A 31 12.02 -8.67 -6.67
C GLY A 31 10.62 -8.81 -7.28
N GLU A 32 9.57 -8.81 -6.46
CA GLU A 32 8.19 -9.09 -6.86
C GLU A 32 7.29 -7.85 -6.84
N GLY A 33 7.63 -6.83 -6.05
CA GLY A 33 6.82 -5.64 -5.88
C GLY A 33 7.43 -4.57 -4.97
N VAL A 34 6.57 -3.67 -4.49
CA VAL A 34 6.89 -2.66 -3.50
C VAL A 34 5.95 -2.75 -2.30
N PHE A 35 6.53 -2.74 -1.11
CA PHE A 35 5.83 -2.50 0.13
C PHE A 35 5.73 -1.00 0.37
N LEU A 36 4.51 -0.53 0.62
CA LEU A 36 4.19 0.87 0.88
C LEU A 36 3.60 0.98 2.28
N ARG A 37 4.30 1.66 3.19
CA ARG A 37 3.71 2.06 4.47
C ARG A 37 2.92 3.33 4.25
N VAL A 38 1.61 3.28 4.45
CA VAL A 38 0.68 4.37 4.16
C VAL A 38 -0.03 4.87 5.41
N ARG A 39 -0.36 6.16 5.42
CA ARG A 39 -1.31 6.77 6.35
C ARG A 39 -2.43 7.44 5.56
N GLY A 40 -3.67 7.12 5.91
CA GLY A 40 -4.85 7.69 5.27
C GLY A 40 -6.10 7.58 6.13
N GLU A 41 -7.25 8.00 5.59
CA GLU A 41 -8.54 7.80 6.24
C GLU A 41 -8.88 6.31 6.38
N PRO A 42 -9.61 5.90 7.44
CA PRO A 42 -9.94 4.49 7.69
C PRO A 42 -10.55 3.76 6.49
N GLU A 43 -11.53 4.38 5.83
CA GLU A 43 -12.24 3.78 4.70
C GLU A 43 -11.38 3.67 3.44
N ALA A 44 -10.52 4.67 3.20
CA ALA A 44 -9.55 4.63 2.11
C ALA A 44 -8.55 3.48 2.29
N VAL A 45 -7.95 3.39 3.48
CA VAL A 45 -6.98 2.34 3.81
C VAL A 45 -7.63 0.96 3.76
N LYS A 46 -8.89 0.84 4.21
CA LYS A 46 -9.66 -0.40 4.13
C LYS A 46 -9.85 -0.86 2.68
N ARG A 47 -10.34 0.01 1.79
CA ARG A 47 -10.54 -0.34 0.37
C ARG A 47 -9.25 -0.76 -0.33
N LEU A 48 -8.16 -0.01 -0.11
CA LEU A 48 -6.84 -0.37 -0.67
C LEU A 48 -6.32 -1.70 -0.10
N SER A 49 -6.55 -1.96 1.18
CA SER A 49 -6.19 -3.23 1.83
C SER A 49 -6.98 -4.41 1.27
N GLU A 50 -8.25 -4.22 0.93
CA GLU A 50 -9.08 -5.25 0.28
C GLU A 50 -8.64 -5.49 -1.17
N GLN A 51 -8.18 -4.46 -1.89
CA GLN A 51 -7.73 -4.55 -3.27
C GLN A 51 -6.36 -5.22 -3.42
N PHE A 52 -5.39 -4.85 -2.59
CA PHE A 52 -3.99 -5.30 -2.73
C PHE A 52 -3.57 -6.35 -1.68
N GLY A 53 -4.40 -6.57 -0.66
CA GLY A 53 -4.06 -7.37 0.50
C GLY A 53 -3.28 -6.55 1.52
N ARG A 54 -3.73 -6.59 2.78
CA ARG A 54 -2.98 -6.04 3.90
C ARG A 54 -1.92 -7.03 4.34
N ARG A 55 -0.66 -6.62 4.37
CA ARG A 55 0.35 -7.31 5.18
C ARG A 55 0.48 -6.54 6.48
N THR A 56 0.30 -7.24 7.59
CA THR A 56 0.69 -6.70 8.89
C THR A 56 2.22 -6.73 8.90
N PRO A 57 2.89 -5.60 9.18
CA PRO A 57 4.34 -5.64 9.35
C PRO A 57 4.64 -6.66 10.46
N ALA A 58 5.55 -7.59 10.20
CA ALA A 58 6.02 -8.52 11.22
C ALA A 58 6.62 -7.70 12.37
N THR A 59 6.17 -7.99 13.59
CA THR A 59 6.57 -7.33 14.85
C THR A 59 8.08 -7.28 15.03
#